data_AF-A0A7V2P6Z5-F1
#
_entry.id   AF-A0A7V2P6Z5-F1
#
_cell.length_a   1.000
_cell.length_b   1.000
_cell.length_c   1.000
_cell.angle_alpha   90.00
_cell.angle_beta   90.00
_cell.angle_gamma   90.00
#
_symmetry.space_group_name_H-M   'P 1'
#
loop_
_entity.id
_entity.type
_entity.pdbx_description
1 polymer ?
#
loop_
_entity_poly.entity_id
_entity_poly.type
_entity_poly.pdbx_seq_one_letter_code
_entity_poly.pdbx_strand_id
1 'polypeptide(L)'
;MTSSGWLIPVILGGVFILLGLGAVIWGKREEKSYYDALTTRTDLREFFDRWPFRAEPGALKAGGWIAIAVGLVMIIIGGIFGLVG
;
A
#
# COMPACT_ATOMS: atom_id res chain seq x y z
N MET A 1 -32.56 -4.57 9.72
CA MET A 1 -31.20 -4.78 9.15
C MET A 1 -30.72 -6.11 9.70
N THR A 2 -30.34 -7.06 8.86
CA THR A 2 -30.01 -8.44 9.28
C THR A 2 -28.77 -8.46 10.17
N SER A 3 -28.78 -9.30 11.23
CA SER A 3 -27.73 -9.41 12.26
C SER A 3 -26.30 -9.70 11.73
N SER A 4 -26.16 -10.00 10.43
CA SER A 4 -24.91 -10.23 9.71
C SER A 4 -24.34 -9.01 8.98
N GLY A 5 -25.01 -7.85 9.03
CA GLY A 5 -24.59 -6.64 8.30
C GLY A 5 -23.22 -6.08 8.70
N TRP A 6 -22.79 -6.31 9.95
CA TRP A 6 -21.50 -5.86 10.48
C TRP A 6 -20.31 -6.68 9.95
N LEU A 7 -20.54 -7.90 9.46
CA LEU A 7 -19.48 -8.75 8.90
C LEU A 7 -18.92 -8.18 7.58
N ILE A 8 -19.78 -7.52 6.79
CA ILE A 8 -19.41 -6.97 5.49
C ILE A 8 -18.26 -5.95 5.61
N PRO A 9 -18.36 -4.88 6.43
CA PRO A 9 -17.27 -3.92 6.57
C PRO A 9 -16.01 -4.52 7.22
N VAL A 10 -16.16 -5.52 8.09
CA VAL A 10 -15.01 -6.20 8.72
C VAL A 10 -14.22 -7.03 7.71
N ILE A 11 -14.91 -7.86 6.92
CA ILE A 11 -14.28 -8.68 5.87
C ILE A 11 -13.64 -7.78 4.82
N LEU A 12 -14.38 -6.78 4.34
CA LEU A 12 -13.88 -5.86 3.31
C LEU A 12 -12.70 -5.02 3.82
N GLY A 13 -12.74 -4.56 5.07
CA GLY A 13 -11.62 -3.87 5.71
C GLY A 13 -10.37 -4.75 5.83
N GLY A 14 -10.55 -6.03 6.18
CA GLY A 14 -9.47 -7.01 6.19
C GLY A 14 -8.81 -7.20 4.82
N VAL A 15 -9.60 -7.29 3.75
CA VAL A 15 -9.10 -7.38 2.37
C VAL A 15 -8.28 -6.14 2.00
N PHE A 16 -8.76 -4.93 2.34
CA PHE A 16 -8.03 -3.69 2.07
C PHE A 16 -6.68 -3.61 2.79
N ILE A 17 -6.61 -4.08 4.05
CA ILE A 17 -5.34 -4.16 4.78
C ILE A 17 -4.37 -5.12 4.10
N LEU A 18 -4.83 -6.31 3.70
CA LEU A 18 -3.99 -7.31 3.04
C LEU A 18 -3.44 -6.79 1.69
N LEU A 19 -4.29 -6.16 0.89
CA LEU A 19 -3.89 -5.55 -0.38
C LEU A 19 -2.90 -4.40 -0.16
N GLY A 20 -3.14 -3.55 0.86
CA GLY A 20 -2.25 -2.46 1.20
C GLY A 20 -0.88 -2.95 1.69
N LEU A 21 -0.84 -4.00 2.52
CA LEU A 21 0.41 -4.64 2.94
C LEU A 21 1.17 -5.22 1.75
N GLY A 22 0.46 -5.91 0.84
CA GLY A 22 1.02 -6.46 -0.39
C GLY A 22 1.64 -5.38 -1.28
N ALA A 23 0.93 -4.26 -1.47
CA ALA A 23 1.42 -3.11 -2.24
C ALA A 23 2.66 -2.46 -1.60
N VAL A 24 2.70 -2.32 -0.27
CA VAL A 24 3.88 -1.80 0.45
C VAL A 24 5.08 -2.74 0.31
N ILE A 25 4.87 -4.06 0.42
CA ILE A 25 5.94 -5.05 0.26
C ILE A 25 6.46 -5.08 -1.18
N TRP A 26 5.56 -5.03 -2.17
CA TRP A 26 5.94 -4.98 -3.58
C TRP A 26 6.72 -3.69 -3.89
N GLY A 27 6.22 -2.54 -3.41
CA GLY A 27 6.91 -1.25 -3.58
C GLY A 27 8.32 -1.27 -2.98
N LYS A 28 8.51 -1.89 -1.81
CA LYS A 28 9.85 -2.07 -1.20
C LYS A 28 10.75 -3.01 -2.01
N ARG A 29 10.21 -4.08 -2.60
CA ARG A 29 10.98 -5.02 -3.44
C ARG A 29 11.44 -4.37 -4.73
N GLU A 30 10.56 -3.59 -5.36
CA GLU A 30 10.86 -2.85 -6.58
C GLU A 30 11.96 -1.80 -6.33
N GLU A 31 11.84 -1.05 -5.23
CA GLU A 31 12.83 -0.06 -4.79
C GLU A 31 14.21 -0.72 -4.59
N LYS A 32 14.26 -1.89 -3.93
CA LYS A 32 15.51 -2.60 -3.68
C LYS A 32 16.16 -3.18 -4.94
N SER A 33 15.37 -3.78 -5.84
CA SER A 33 15.87 -4.29 -7.13
C SER A 33 16.39 -3.17 -8.03
N TYR A 34 15.78 -1.98 -7.93
CA TYR A 34 16.20 -0.80 -8.69
C TYR A 34 17.53 -0.23 -8.18
N TYR A 35 17.71 -0.14 -6.86
CA TYR A 35 18.98 0.32 -6.27
C TYR A 35 20.15 -0.63 -6.59
N ASP A 36 19.94 -1.95 -6.57
CA ASP A 36 20.98 -2.93 -6.97
C ASP A 36 21.39 -2.81 -8.45
N ALA A 37 20.44 -2.45 -9.32
CA ALA A 37 20.74 -2.20 -10.74
C ALA A 37 21.53 -0.89 -10.94
N LEU A 38 21.28 0.14 -10.12
CA LEU A 38 21.98 1.42 -10.17
C LEU A 38 23.41 1.32 -9.66
N THR A 39 23.66 0.59 -8.57
CA THR A 39 25.01 0.40 -8.00
C THR A 39 25.92 -0.42 -8.92
N THR A 40 25.34 -1.16 -9.87
CA THR A 40 26.07 -1.94 -10.89
C THR A 40 26.55 -1.07 -12.07
N ARG A 41 26.01 0.15 -12.28
CA ARG A 41 26.42 1.02 -13.41
C ARG A 41 27.28 2.20 -12.94
N THR A 42 28.51 2.28 -13.45
CA THR A 42 29.53 3.30 -13.15
C THR A 42 29.32 4.65 -13.86
N ASP A 43 28.09 5.01 -14.25
CA ASP A 43 27.84 6.20 -15.06
C ASP A 43 27.21 7.34 -14.25
N LEU A 44 28.08 8.18 -13.67
CA LEU A 44 27.71 9.38 -12.88
C LEU A 44 27.06 10.48 -13.74
N ARG A 45 27.15 10.37 -15.06
CA ARG A 45 26.68 11.38 -16.02
C ARG A 45 25.16 11.45 -16.09
N GLU A 46 24.47 10.32 -15.90
CA GLU A 46 23.01 10.21 -15.93
C GLU A 46 22.35 10.81 -14.66
N PHE A 47 23.10 10.91 -13.56
CA PHE A 47 22.66 11.53 -12.30
C PHE A 47 22.59 13.07 -12.38
N PHE A 48 23.42 13.69 -13.23
CA PHE A 48 23.46 15.14 -13.42
C PHE A 48 22.37 15.65 -14.38
N ASP A 49 22.03 14.87 -15.40
CA ASP A 49 21.07 15.29 -16.44
C ASP A 49 19.59 15.07 -16.07
N ARG A 50 19.29 14.43 -14.93
CA ARG A 50 17.93 14.25 -14.39
C ARG A 50 16.93 13.73 -15.43
N TRP A 51 17.42 12.90 -16.33
CA TRP A 51 16.69 12.31 -17.45
C TRP A 51 16.87 10.79 -17.33
N PRO A 52 15.78 9.99 -17.26
CA PRO A 52 14.38 10.31 -17.45
C PRO A 52 13.64 10.60 -16.14
N PHE A 53 12.56 11.39 -16.21
CA PHE A 53 11.63 11.62 -15.11
C PHE A 53 10.87 10.32 -14.80
N ARG A 54 11.40 9.47 -13.93
CA ARG A 54 10.78 8.17 -13.62
C ARG A 54 9.73 8.33 -12.53
N ALA A 55 8.56 7.71 -12.74
CA ALA A 55 7.50 7.61 -11.75
C ALA A 55 8.08 7.04 -10.45
N GLU A 56 8.12 7.87 -9.41
CA GLU A 56 8.73 7.50 -8.15
C GLU A 56 8.04 6.23 -7.62
N PRO A 57 8.80 5.19 -7.24
CA PRO A 57 8.23 3.99 -6.58
C PRO A 57 7.46 4.36 -5.29
N GLY A 58 7.57 5.61 -4.83
CA GLY A 58 6.73 6.22 -3.80
C GLY A 58 5.24 6.16 -4.08
N ALA A 59 4.77 6.16 -5.33
CA ALA A 59 3.33 6.14 -5.64
C ALA A 59 2.64 4.85 -5.16
N LEU A 60 3.26 3.68 -5.39
CA LEU A 60 2.72 2.39 -4.95
C LEU A 60 2.77 2.25 -3.41
N LYS A 61 3.81 2.82 -2.80
CA LYS A 61 4.01 2.85 -1.34
C LYS A 61 2.97 3.76 -0.64
N ALA A 62 2.68 4.91 -1.24
CA ALA A 62 1.63 5.83 -0.79
C ALA A 62 0.23 5.21 -0.94
N GLY A 63 -0.06 4.58 -2.09
CA GLY A 63 -1.31 3.86 -2.32
C GLY A 63 -1.52 2.70 -1.33
N GLY A 64 -0.46 1.95 -1.02
CA GLY A 64 -0.51 0.88 -0.02
C GLY A 64 -0.81 1.38 1.40
N TRP A 65 -0.20 2.51 1.81
CA TRP A 65 -0.52 3.14 3.10
C TRP A 65 -1.96 3.66 3.19
N ILE A 66 -2.47 4.27 2.12
CA ILE A 66 -3.86 4.73 2.03
C ILE A 66 -4.81 3.53 2.14
N ALA A 67 -4.53 2.42 1.43
CA ALA A 67 -5.34 1.20 1.49
C ALA A 67 -5.39 0.60 2.91
N ILE A 68 -4.26 0.58 3.63
CA ILE A 68 -4.21 0.13 5.04
C ILE A 68 -5.07 1.04 5.92
N ALA A 69 -4.95 2.36 5.78
CA ALA A 69 -5.71 3.32 6.58
C ALA A 69 -7.23 3.16 6.37
N VAL A 70 -7.67 3.03 5.11
CA VAL A 70 -9.09 2.79 4.77
C VAL A 70 -9.57 1.47 5.36
N GLY A 71 -8.80 0.38 5.20
CA GLY A 71 -9.17 -0.92 5.76
C GLY A 71 -9.29 -0.92 7.28
N LEU A 72 -8.40 -0.20 7.98
CA LEU A 72 -8.45 -0.05 9.44
C LEU A 72 -9.72 0.67 9.89
N VAL A 73 -10.09 1.77 9.22
CA VAL A 73 -11.32 2.52 9.52
C VAL A 73 -12.56 1.64 9.32
N MET A 74 -12.60 0.83 8.26
CA MET A 74 -13.71 -0.09 8.01
C MET A 74 -13.87 -1.16 9.10
N ILE A 75 -12.76 -1.73 9.59
CA ILE A 75 -12.79 -2.70 10.70
C ILE A 75 -13.29 -2.04 11.98
N ILE A 76 -12.84 -0.83 12.29
CA ILE A 76 -13.28 -0.09 13.49
C ILE A 76 -14.79 0.14 13.44
N ILE A 77 -15.31 0.64 12.31
CA ILE A 77 -16.75 0.88 12.14
C ILE A 77 -17.53 -0.44 12.26
N GLY A 78 -17.09 -1.49 11.57
CA GLY A 78 -17.73 -2.81 11.62
C GLY A 78 -17.71 -3.42 13.03
N GLY A 79 -16.61 -3.27 13.77
CA GLY A 79 -16.48 -3.72 15.14
C GLY A 79 -17.39 -2.96 16.12
N ILE A 80 -17.49 -1.64 15.98
CA ILE A 80 -18.42 -0.83 16.78
C ILE A 80 -19.87 -1.26 16.52
N PHE A 81 -20.25 -1.43 15.24
CA PHE A 81 -21.58 -1.92 14.90
C PHE A 81 -21.85 -3.34 15.41
N GLY A 82 -20.84 -4.21 15.46
CA GLY A 82 -20.97 -5.55 16.04
C GLY A 82 -21.02 -5.58 17.57
N LEU A 83 -20.49 -4.57 18.26
CA LEU A 83 -20.52 -4.45 19.72
C LEU A 83 -21.78 -3.75 20.23
N VAL A 84 -22.32 -2.80 19.46
CA VAL A 84 -23.48 -1.98 19.83
C VAL A 84 -24.79 -2.58 19.30
N GLY A 85 -24.74 -3.33 18.20
CA GLY A 85 -25.89 -3.91 17.50
C GLY A 85 -26.33 -5.29 18.00
#